data_AF-A0A7U9T3J0-F1
#
_entry.id   AF-A0A7U9T3J0-F1
#
_cell.length_a   1.000
_cell.length_b   1.000
_cell.length_c   1.000
_cell.angle_alpha   90.00
_cell.angle_beta   90.00
_cell.angle_gamma   90.00
#
_symmetry.space_group_name_H-M   'P 1'
#
loop_
_entity.id
_entity.type
_entity.pdbx_description
1 polymer ?
#
loop_
_entity_poly.entity_id
_entity_poly.type
_entity_poly.pdbx_seq_one_letter_code
_entity_poly.pdbx_strand_id
1 'polypeptide(L)'
;MLTGQIGTIVILVLVLVVGGAGFVAYRVIRNRIRNFTRMAFGSDTITGSFQNMEKMLEVTPKSVSAATSLYLPQILRDFPEFHYDEMKKRAENVLSGYLQGIDAKNVARLKEGTTSELREKLSMKIDALKEENAGEHYKNIKIHRTEIKAYQKRKGRCSIVFQSAVQYYFFRKKDGQVTEGAEDRLVQTRYNVEMIYIQDRDVVENQADSGLAMNCPNCGAPLPGLGAKKCLYCDSPIVEFSIRIWNFSDVVKV
;
A
#
# COMPACT_ATOMS: atom_id res chain seq x y z
N MET A 1 13.40 -11.81 87.01
CA MET A 1 13.79 -11.58 85.59
C MET A 1 13.14 -12.59 84.64
N LEU A 2 11.84 -12.90 84.79
CA LEU A 2 11.19 -14.02 84.04
C LEU A 2 10.06 -13.57 83.10
N THR A 3 9.47 -12.39 83.29
CA THR A 3 8.39 -11.89 82.45
C THR A 3 8.87 -11.26 81.13
N GLY A 4 10.05 -10.63 81.13
CA GLY A 4 10.62 -10.01 79.91
C GLY A 4 11.11 -11.02 78.86
N GLN A 5 11.58 -12.19 79.29
CA GLN A 5 12.06 -13.24 78.37
C GLN A 5 10.92 -13.97 77.65
N ILE A 6 9.76 -14.11 78.30
CA ILE A 6 8.59 -14.75 77.66
C ILE A 6 8.05 -13.84 76.55
N GLY A 7 7.99 -12.52 76.79
CA GLY A 7 7.54 -11.56 75.78
C GLY A 7 8.42 -11.52 74.53
N THR A 8 9.75 -11.56 74.69
CA THR A 8 10.68 -11.58 73.55
C THR A 8 10.62 -12.87 72.76
N ILE A 9 10.43 -14.02 73.42
CA ILE A 9 10.26 -15.33 72.75
C ILE A 9 8.97 -15.35 71.93
N VAL A 10 7.85 -14.83 72.46
CA VAL A 10 6.57 -14.79 71.74
C VAL A 10 6.65 -13.91 70.50
N ILE A 11 7.32 -12.75 70.59
CA ILE A 11 7.53 -11.86 69.45
C ILE A 11 8.41 -12.53 68.38
N LEU A 12 9.50 -13.20 68.78
CA LEU A 12 10.39 -13.92 67.86
C LEU A 12 9.66 -15.04 67.09
N VAL A 13 8.80 -15.80 67.78
CA VAL A 13 8.00 -16.86 67.14
C VAL A 13 6.99 -16.27 66.16
N LEU A 14 6.32 -15.16 66.51
CA LEU A 14 5.39 -14.46 65.61
C LEU A 14 6.10 -13.95 64.34
N VAL A 15 7.29 -13.35 64.49
CA VAL A 15 8.09 -12.88 63.34
C VAL A 15 8.50 -14.04 62.43
N LEU A 16 8.90 -15.18 63.00
CA LEU A 16 9.25 -16.38 62.21
C LEU A 16 8.05 -16.96 61.47
N VAL A 17 6.87 -16.99 62.09
CA VAL A 17 5.65 -17.48 61.46
C VAL A 17 5.21 -16.57 60.31
N VAL A 18 5.22 -15.24 60.52
CA VAL A 18 4.86 -14.26 59.48
C VAL A 18 5.89 -14.27 58.34
N GLY A 19 7.18 -14.33 58.66
CA GLY A 19 8.26 -14.44 57.67
C GLY A 19 8.19 -15.74 56.87
N GLY A 20 7.92 -16.86 57.54
CA GLY A 20 7.73 -18.16 56.90
C GLY A 20 6.51 -18.20 55.99
N ALA A 21 5.36 -17.67 56.44
CA ALA A 21 4.16 -17.56 55.63
C ALA A 21 4.37 -16.66 54.40
N GLY A 22 5.04 -15.52 54.57
CA GLY A 22 5.42 -14.64 53.47
C GLY A 22 6.34 -15.32 52.45
N PHE A 23 7.31 -16.10 52.92
CA PHE A 23 8.24 -16.84 52.05
C PHE A 23 7.53 -17.97 51.28
N VAL A 24 6.60 -18.69 51.91
CA VAL A 24 5.78 -19.73 51.26
C VAL A 24 4.84 -19.10 50.23
N ALA A 25 4.16 -18.00 50.56
CA ALA A 25 3.30 -17.27 49.63
C ALA A 25 4.11 -16.76 48.43
N TYR A 26 5.29 -16.18 48.67
CA TYR A 26 6.21 -15.75 47.61
C TYR A 26 6.64 -16.92 46.71
N ARG A 27 7.01 -18.09 47.28
CA ARG A 27 7.36 -19.28 46.49
C ARG A 27 6.19 -19.81 45.68
N VAL A 28 4.97 -19.84 46.25
CA VAL A 28 3.78 -20.34 45.55
C VAL A 28 3.38 -19.40 44.41
N ILE A 29 3.41 -18.08 44.62
CA ILE A 29 3.12 -17.07 43.58
C ILE A 29 4.17 -17.15 42.47
N ARG A 30 5.46 -17.20 42.83
CA ARG A 30 6.55 -17.32 41.85
C ARG A 30 6.47 -18.62 41.05
N ASN A 31 6.11 -19.74 41.69
CA ASN A 31 5.92 -21.02 41.01
C ASN A 31 4.64 -21.07 40.16
N ARG A 32 3.54 -20.44 40.58
CA ARG A 32 2.30 -20.35 39.80
C ARG A 32 2.47 -19.47 38.57
N ILE A 33 3.14 -18.32 38.69
CA ILE A 33 3.48 -17.47 37.55
C ILE A 33 4.30 -18.29 36.55
N ARG A 34 5.35 -18.99 37.01
CA ARG A 34 6.19 -19.83 36.14
C ARG A 34 5.44 -20.98 35.46
N ASN A 35 4.37 -21.51 36.07
CA ASN A 35 3.57 -22.59 35.50
C ASN A 35 2.41 -22.09 34.62
N PHE A 36 1.82 -20.92 34.89
CA PHE A 36 0.79 -20.31 34.06
C PHE A 36 1.36 -19.76 32.74
N THR A 37 2.61 -19.28 32.76
CA THR A 37 3.34 -18.85 31.55
C THR A 37 3.60 -20.01 30.58
N ARG A 38 3.79 -21.24 31.09
CA ARG A 38 4.04 -22.45 30.28
C ARG A 38 2.83 -22.93 29.46
N MET A 39 1.61 -22.65 29.92
CA MET A 39 0.39 -23.13 29.25
C MET A 39 -0.22 -22.13 28.25
N ALA A 40 0.09 -20.84 28.37
CA ALA A 40 -0.57 -19.82 27.55
C ALA A 40 0.32 -19.22 26.43
N PHE A 41 1.65 -19.16 26.58
CA PHE A 41 2.47 -18.31 25.67
C PHE A 41 3.86 -18.83 25.25
N GLY A 42 4.28 -20.03 25.63
CA GLY A 42 5.40 -20.72 24.97
C GLY A 42 6.78 -20.01 24.94
N SER A 43 7.05 -18.98 25.75
CA SER A 43 8.39 -18.39 25.90
C SER A 43 8.59 -17.70 27.26
N ASP A 44 9.86 -17.60 27.70
CA ASP A 44 10.26 -17.27 29.08
C ASP A 44 10.22 -15.77 29.46
N THR A 45 9.83 -14.85 28.57
CA THR A 45 9.81 -13.41 28.88
C THR A 45 8.67 -12.64 28.19
N ILE A 46 7.93 -11.85 28.97
CA ILE A 46 6.82 -11.00 28.50
C ILE A 46 7.29 -10.01 27.42
N THR A 47 8.53 -9.50 27.54
CA THR A 47 9.14 -8.54 26.59
C THR A 47 9.52 -9.17 25.25
N GLY A 48 9.97 -10.42 25.23
CA GLY A 48 10.26 -11.15 23.98
C GLY A 48 9.01 -11.42 23.16
N SER A 49 7.86 -11.62 23.81
CA SER A 49 6.58 -11.85 23.14
C SER A 49 6.07 -10.60 22.40
N PHE A 50 6.29 -9.39 22.93
CA PHE A 50 5.96 -8.15 22.23
C PHE A 50 6.87 -7.89 21.03
N GLN A 51 8.19 -8.09 21.18
CA GLN A 51 9.14 -7.94 20.07
C GLN A 51 8.90 -8.95 18.95
N ASN A 52 8.51 -10.18 19.28
CA ASN A 52 8.15 -11.20 18.29
C ASN A 52 6.82 -10.88 17.60
N MET A 53 5.84 -10.30 18.30
CA MET A 53 4.58 -9.86 17.70
C MET A 53 4.78 -8.66 16.76
N GLU A 54 5.65 -7.72 17.12
CA GLU A 54 5.99 -6.57 16.29
C GLU A 54 6.75 -7.01 15.02
N LYS A 55 7.72 -7.92 15.14
CA LYS A 55 8.38 -8.56 13.99
C LYS A 55 7.40 -9.36 13.12
N MET A 56 6.41 -10.04 13.72
CA MET A 56 5.38 -10.77 12.96
C MET A 56 4.45 -9.83 12.18
N LEU A 57 4.11 -8.66 12.74
CA LEU A 57 3.35 -7.62 12.02
C LEU A 57 4.14 -7.00 10.86
N GLU A 58 5.48 -6.91 10.97
CA GLU A 58 6.35 -6.41 9.91
C GLU A 58 6.48 -7.38 8.71
N VAL A 59 6.41 -8.68 8.95
CA VAL A 59 6.55 -9.69 7.87
C VAL A 59 5.22 -10.15 7.29
N THR A 60 4.10 -9.94 7.97
CA THR A 60 2.79 -10.43 7.50
C THR A 60 2.21 -9.50 6.41
N PRO A 61 1.92 -10.01 5.20
CA PRO A 61 1.30 -9.22 4.16
C PRO A 61 -0.08 -8.69 4.57
N LYS A 62 -0.37 -7.42 4.21
CA LYS A 62 -1.70 -6.86 4.38
C LYS A 62 -2.72 -7.61 3.52
N SER A 63 -3.94 -7.77 4.02
CA SER A 63 -5.04 -8.34 3.23
C SER A 63 -5.59 -7.31 2.22
N VAL A 64 -5.86 -7.77 1.00
CA VAL A 64 -6.57 -7.00 -0.03
C VAL A 64 -8.06 -7.35 -0.05
N SER A 65 -8.88 -6.45 -0.59
CA SER A 65 -10.29 -6.75 -0.87
C SER A 65 -10.41 -7.95 -1.82
N ALA A 66 -11.18 -8.98 -1.43
CA ALA A 66 -11.41 -10.16 -2.25
C ALA A 66 -12.67 -10.02 -3.13
N ALA A 67 -12.87 -8.85 -3.75
CA ALA A 67 -14.08 -8.54 -4.51
C ALA A 67 -14.00 -8.89 -6.01
N THR A 68 -12.90 -9.49 -6.46
CA THR A 68 -12.72 -9.92 -7.86
C THR A 68 -13.83 -10.85 -8.32
N SER A 69 -14.23 -11.84 -7.53
CA SER A 69 -15.31 -12.78 -7.88
C SER A 69 -16.66 -12.09 -8.09
N LEU A 70 -16.87 -10.94 -7.44
CA LEU A 70 -18.09 -10.13 -7.57
C LEU A 70 -18.06 -9.24 -8.82
N TYR A 71 -16.93 -8.57 -9.06
CA TYR A 71 -16.83 -7.53 -10.11
C TYR A 71 -16.38 -8.08 -11.46
N LEU A 72 -15.53 -9.11 -11.51
CA LEU A 72 -15.03 -9.65 -12.77
C LEU A 72 -16.14 -10.14 -13.71
N PRO A 73 -17.19 -10.87 -13.25
CA PRO A 73 -18.30 -11.23 -14.13
C PRO A 73 -19.09 -10.03 -14.65
N GLN A 74 -19.15 -8.93 -13.89
CA GLN A 74 -19.81 -7.69 -14.34
C GLN A 74 -18.98 -7.01 -15.43
N ILE A 75 -17.67 -6.90 -15.20
CA ILE A 75 -16.72 -6.32 -16.16
C ILE A 75 -16.74 -7.12 -17.46
N LEU A 76 -16.70 -8.45 -17.41
CA LEU A 76 -16.71 -9.29 -18.62
C LEU A 76 -18.04 -9.24 -19.39
N ARG A 77 -19.17 -8.93 -18.73
CA ARG A 77 -20.43 -8.67 -19.44
C ARG A 77 -20.41 -7.34 -20.18
N ASP A 78 -19.83 -6.32 -19.56
CA ASP A 78 -19.72 -4.98 -20.15
C ASP A 78 -18.59 -4.91 -21.21
N PHE A 79 -17.53 -5.69 -21.03
CA PHE A 79 -16.30 -5.73 -21.84
C PHE A 79 -15.82 -7.19 -22.03
N PRO A 80 -16.41 -7.95 -22.97
CA PRO A 80 -16.03 -9.35 -23.21
C PRO A 80 -14.56 -9.56 -23.59
N GLU A 81 -13.91 -8.55 -24.15
CA GLU A 81 -12.49 -8.53 -24.52
C GLU A 81 -11.54 -8.27 -23.32
N PHE A 82 -12.07 -8.07 -22.12
CA PHE A 82 -11.26 -7.73 -20.95
C PHE A 82 -10.40 -8.90 -20.45
N HIS A 83 -9.08 -8.76 -20.54
CA HIS A 83 -8.12 -9.75 -20.05
C HIS A 83 -7.66 -9.44 -18.62
N TYR A 84 -8.31 -10.06 -17.63
CA TYR A 84 -8.05 -9.80 -16.20
C TYR A 84 -6.59 -9.97 -15.78
N ASP A 85 -5.98 -11.12 -16.05
CA ASP A 85 -4.62 -11.41 -15.56
C ASP A 85 -3.57 -10.49 -16.20
N GLU A 86 -3.77 -10.11 -17.45
CA GLU A 86 -2.92 -9.12 -18.13
C GLU A 86 -3.07 -7.75 -17.49
N MET A 87 -4.30 -7.27 -17.31
CA MET A 87 -4.57 -5.95 -16.72
C MET A 87 -4.10 -5.86 -15.27
N LYS A 88 -4.25 -6.95 -14.50
CA LYS A 88 -3.67 -7.08 -13.16
C LYS A 88 -2.15 -6.93 -13.19
N LYS A 89 -1.45 -7.66 -14.07
CA LYS A 89 0.01 -7.56 -14.20
C LYS A 89 0.45 -6.16 -14.63
N ARG A 90 -0.32 -5.51 -15.52
CA ARG A 90 -0.08 -4.12 -15.92
C ARG A 90 -0.26 -3.16 -14.74
N ALA A 91 -1.30 -3.33 -13.91
CA ALA A 91 -1.50 -2.53 -12.70
C ALA A 91 -0.33 -2.67 -11.71
N GLU A 92 0.17 -3.89 -11.50
CA GLU A 92 1.34 -4.17 -10.66
C GLU A 92 2.63 -3.52 -11.19
N ASN A 93 2.81 -3.54 -12.52
CA ASN A 93 3.92 -2.87 -13.19
C ASN A 93 3.83 -1.34 -13.08
N VAL A 94 2.63 -0.77 -13.23
CA VAL A 94 2.40 0.68 -13.07
C VAL A 94 2.68 1.11 -11.64
N LEU A 95 2.21 0.36 -10.66
CA LEU A 95 2.50 0.61 -9.24
C LEU A 95 4.00 0.58 -8.96
N SER A 96 4.68 -0.49 -9.41
CA SER A 96 6.13 -0.62 -9.21
C SER A 96 6.89 0.50 -9.92
N GLY A 97 6.50 0.82 -11.16
CA GLY A 97 7.07 1.92 -11.95
C GLY A 97 6.85 3.29 -11.32
N TYR A 98 5.69 3.52 -10.69
CA TYR A 98 5.39 4.76 -9.97
C TYR A 98 6.31 4.92 -8.76
N LEU A 99 6.44 3.90 -7.91
CA LEU A 99 7.33 3.93 -6.74
C LEU A 99 8.81 4.06 -7.13
N GLN A 100 9.23 3.33 -8.17
CA GLN A 100 10.59 3.45 -8.73
C GLN A 100 10.83 4.81 -9.39
N GLY A 101 9.80 5.41 -9.98
CA GLY A 101 9.83 6.75 -10.55
C GLY A 101 10.06 7.82 -9.49
N ILE A 102 9.45 7.66 -8.31
CA ILE A 102 9.70 8.51 -7.14
C ILE A 102 11.16 8.35 -6.68
N ASP A 103 11.63 7.11 -6.44
CA ASP A 103 12.99 6.82 -5.98
C ASP A 103 14.06 7.36 -6.94
N ALA A 104 13.88 7.12 -8.24
CA ALA A 104 14.82 7.55 -9.27
C ALA A 104 14.61 9.01 -9.74
N LYS A 105 13.59 9.72 -9.21
CA LYS A 105 13.16 11.04 -9.70
C LYS A 105 12.98 11.09 -11.22
N ASN A 106 12.39 10.04 -11.79
CA ASN A 106 12.28 9.87 -13.24
C ASN A 106 10.88 9.42 -13.67
N VAL A 107 10.15 10.33 -14.33
CA VAL A 107 8.78 10.10 -14.84
C VAL A 107 8.74 9.03 -15.95
N ALA A 108 9.84 8.81 -16.69
CA ALA A 108 9.92 7.80 -17.75
C ALA A 108 9.84 6.36 -17.23
N ARG A 109 9.86 6.14 -15.90
CA ARG A 109 9.59 4.84 -15.29
C ARG A 109 8.13 4.40 -15.44
N LEU A 110 7.20 5.34 -15.67
CA LEU A 110 5.84 5.02 -16.10
C LEU A 110 5.84 4.66 -17.59
N LYS A 111 5.51 3.39 -17.88
CA LYS A 111 5.41 2.83 -19.24
C LYS A 111 4.08 3.22 -19.92
N GLU A 112 3.96 2.90 -21.21
CA GLU A 112 2.77 3.14 -22.03
C GLU A 112 1.48 2.58 -21.40
N GLY A 113 0.35 3.26 -21.64
CA GLY A 113 -0.95 2.95 -21.04
C GLY A 113 -1.24 3.67 -19.72
N THR A 114 -0.49 4.73 -19.40
CA THR A 114 -0.79 5.67 -18.30
C THR A 114 -1.34 6.98 -18.87
N THR A 115 -2.31 7.58 -18.20
CA THR A 115 -2.84 8.88 -18.60
C THR A 115 -1.86 10.03 -18.31
N SER A 116 -2.10 11.21 -18.90
CA SER A 116 -1.35 12.44 -18.63
C SER A 116 -1.38 12.79 -17.14
N GLU A 117 -2.51 12.60 -16.49
CA GLU A 117 -2.76 13.00 -15.11
C GLU A 117 -1.90 12.18 -14.14
N LEU A 118 -1.76 10.86 -14.35
CA LEU A 118 -0.88 10.04 -13.52
C LEU A 118 0.60 10.46 -13.68
N ARG A 119 1.01 10.82 -14.89
CA ARG A 119 2.37 11.29 -15.17
C ARG A 119 2.64 12.65 -14.52
N GLU A 120 1.68 13.56 -14.60
CA GLU A 120 1.73 14.86 -13.94
C GLU A 120 1.78 14.70 -12.42
N LYS A 121 0.94 13.84 -11.83
CA LYS A 121 0.96 13.51 -10.41
C LYS A 121 2.34 13.01 -9.96
N LEU A 122 2.99 12.17 -10.76
CA LEU A 122 4.36 11.73 -10.47
C LEU A 122 5.36 12.89 -10.60
N SER A 123 5.24 13.73 -11.63
CA SER A 123 6.11 14.91 -11.82
C SER A 123 6.02 15.86 -10.63
N MET A 124 4.80 16.24 -10.22
CA MET A 124 4.56 17.11 -9.07
C MET A 124 5.19 16.53 -7.79
N LYS A 125 5.05 15.22 -7.57
CA LYS A 125 5.68 14.56 -6.42
C LYS A 125 7.21 14.61 -6.48
N ILE A 126 7.80 14.42 -7.67
CA ILE A 126 9.24 14.49 -7.89
C ILE A 126 9.75 15.92 -7.66
N ASP A 127 9.03 16.91 -8.17
CA ASP A 127 9.44 18.32 -8.08
C ASP A 127 9.36 18.81 -6.63
N ALA A 128 8.32 18.45 -5.89
CA ALA A 128 8.26 18.69 -4.43
C ALA A 128 9.45 18.06 -3.68
N LEU A 129 9.84 16.82 -4.04
CA LEU A 129 11.02 16.19 -3.44
C LEU A 129 12.34 16.90 -3.81
N LYS A 130 12.45 17.48 -5.00
CA LYS A 130 13.63 18.27 -5.40
C LYS A 130 13.68 19.59 -4.63
N GLU A 131 12.57 20.31 -4.53
CA GLU A 131 12.46 21.58 -3.82
C GLU A 131 12.83 21.43 -2.34
N GLU A 132 12.40 20.33 -1.71
CA GLU A 132 12.74 20.03 -0.33
C GLU A 132 14.13 19.44 -0.11
N ASN A 133 14.94 19.27 -1.18
CA ASN A 133 16.19 18.51 -1.16
C ASN A 133 16.05 17.13 -0.49
N ALA A 134 14.91 16.47 -0.75
CA ALA A 134 14.53 15.20 -0.17
C ALA A 134 14.56 14.07 -1.22
N GLY A 135 14.68 12.83 -0.75
CA GLY A 135 14.57 11.62 -1.53
C GLY A 135 13.77 10.58 -0.77
N GLU A 136 12.80 9.95 -1.43
CA GLU A 136 12.08 8.79 -0.90
C GLU A 136 12.59 7.54 -1.60
N HIS A 137 13.02 6.55 -0.84
CA HIS A 137 13.60 5.33 -1.39
C HIS A 137 12.69 4.13 -1.11
N TYR A 138 12.46 3.31 -2.15
CA TYR A 138 11.60 2.13 -2.08
C TYR A 138 12.42 0.92 -2.55
N LYS A 139 12.98 0.13 -1.63
CA LYS A 139 13.85 -1.02 -1.97
C LYS A 139 13.11 -2.34 -1.84
N ASN A 140 13.49 -3.29 -2.69
CA ASN A 140 12.96 -4.66 -2.73
C ASN A 140 11.42 -4.73 -2.75
N ILE A 141 10.81 -3.89 -3.61
CA ILE A 141 9.35 -3.88 -3.81
C ILE A 141 8.89 -5.28 -4.20
N LYS A 142 8.00 -5.85 -3.39
CA LYS A 142 7.36 -7.14 -3.65
C LYS A 142 5.86 -6.97 -3.46
N ILE A 143 5.11 -7.32 -4.50
CA ILE A 143 3.65 -7.37 -4.47
C ILE A 143 3.25 -8.81 -4.13
N HIS A 144 2.49 -8.98 -3.05
CA HIS A 144 2.07 -10.30 -2.57
C HIS A 144 0.77 -10.76 -3.20
N ARG A 145 -0.17 -9.84 -3.35
CA ARG A 145 -1.50 -10.13 -3.89
C ARG A 145 -2.12 -8.86 -4.46
N THR A 146 -2.78 -9.01 -5.60
CA THR A 146 -3.57 -7.96 -6.24
C THR A 146 -4.93 -8.50 -6.62
N GLU A 147 -5.98 -7.76 -6.29
CA GLU A 147 -7.39 -8.11 -6.52
C GLU A 147 -8.17 -6.87 -7.00
N ILE A 148 -9.32 -7.07 -7.64
CA ILE A 148 -10.25 -5.99 -7.93
C ILE A 148 -10.93 -5.58 -6.63
N LYS A 149 -10.75 -4.32 -6.26
CA LYS A 149 -11.42 -3.71 -5.12
C LYS A 149 -12.80 -3.19 -5.47
N ALA A 150 -12.93 -2.57 -6.64
CA ALA A 150 -14.15 -1.90 -7.06
C ALA A 150 -14.25 -1.81 -8.59
N TYR A 151 -15.48 -1.79 -9.09
CA TYR A 151 -15.83 -1.44 -10.45
C TYR A 151 -16.95 -0.40 -10.42
N GLN A 152 -16.76 0.73 -11.11
CA GLN A 152 -17.72 1.84 -11.13
C GLN A 152 -18.02 2.26 -12.57
N LYS A 153 -19.30 2.53 -12.84
CA LYS A 153 -19.76 3.13 -14.09
C LYS A 153 -20.33 4.51 -13.80
N ARG A 154 -19.79 5.52 -14.48
CA ARG A 154 -20.30 6.90 -14.50
C ARG A 154 -20.56 7.28 -15.96
N LYS A 155 -21.39 8.29 -16.21
CA LYS A 155 -21.74 8.71 -17.58
C LYS A 155 -20.46 8.97 -18.39
N GLY A 156 -20.24 8.20 -19.45
CA GLY A 156 -19.05 8.30 -20.31
C GLY A 156 -17.77 7.66 -19.79
N ARG A 157 -17.74 7.08 -18.56
CA ARG A 157 -16.51 6.54 -17.95
C ARG A 157 -16.75 5.28 -17.11
N CYS A 158 -15.98 4.23 -17.37
CA CYS A 158 -15.88 3.06 -16.50
C CYS A 158 -14.53 3.09 -15.77
N SER A 159 -14.51 2.75 -14.48
CA SER A 159 -13.26 2.59 -13.73
C SER A 159 -13.20 1.28 -12.95
N ILE A 160 -12.03 0.65 -12.99
CA ILE A 160 -11.67 -0.56 -12.26
C ILE A 160 -10.54 -0.18 -11.31
N VAL A 161 -10.71 -0.47 -10.02
CA VAL A 161 -9.67 -0.23 -9.01
C VAL A 161 -9.06 -1.56 -8.61
N PHE A 162 -7.77 -1.74 -8.92
CA PHE A 162 -6.97 -2.84 -8.39
C PHE A 162 -6.40 -2.44 -7.04
N GLN A 163 -6.44 -3.36 -6.07
CA GLN A 163 -5.78 -3.17 -4.79
C GLN A 163 -4.69 -4.21 -4.62
N SER A 164 -3.48 -3.73 -4.36
CA SER A 164 -2.27 -4.54 -4.17
C SER A 164 -1.78 -4.46 -2.73
N ALA A 165 -1.44 -5.59 -2.14
CA ALA A 165 -0.67 -5.68 -0.91
C ALA A 165 0.82 -5.73 -1.25
N VAL A 166 1.57 -4.78 -0.71
CA VAL A 166 2.95 -4.52 -1.11
C VAL A 166 3.85 -4.48 0.11
N GLN A 167 5.02 -5.09 -0.02
CA GLN A 167 6.12 -4.91 0.92
C GLN A 167 7.31 -4.24 0.24
N TYR A 168 8.05 -3.44 1.00
CA TYR A 168 9.33 -2.85 0.61
C TYR A 168 10.07 -2.33 1.85
N TYR A 169 11.35 -2.03 1.71
CA TYR A 169 12.07 -1.19 2.66
C TYR A 169 11.90 0.27 2.26
N PHE A 170 11.61 1.15 3.23
CA PHE A 170 11.38 2.56 2.98
C PHE A 170 12.13 3.45 3.94
N PHE A 171 12.77 4.46 3.37
CA PHE A 171 13.37 5.54 4.11
C PHE A 171 13.33 6.82 3.28
N ARG A 172 13.17 7.95 3.97
CA ARG A 172 13.25 9.28 3.38
C ARG A 172 14.53 9.94 3.86
N LYS A 173 15.30 10.48 2.93
CA LYS A 173 16.47 11.32 3.23
C LYS A 173 16.13 12.76 2.92
N LYS A 174 16.50 13.69 3.80
CA LYS A 174 16.48 15.12 3.55
C LYS A 174 17.84 15.67 3.94
N ASP A 175 18.48 16.43 3.06
CA ASP A 175 19.83 16.96 3.28
C ASP A 175 20.86 15.89 3.68
N GLY A 176 20.71 14.68 3.12
CA GLY A 176 21.58 13.52 3.38
C GLY A 176 21.29 12.74 4.66
N GLN A 177 20.40 13.22 5.54
CA GLN A 177 20.02 12.52 6.78
C GLN A 177 18.68 11.80 6.63
N VAL A 178 18.56 10.61 7.23
CA VAL A 178 17.29 9.87 7.25
C VAL A 178 16.32 10.57 8.21
N THR A 179 15.19 11.04 7.69
CA THR A 179 14.16 11.77 8.45
C THR A 179 12.92 10.93 8.73
N GLU A 180 12.68 9.90 7.94
CA GLU A 180 11.53 9.01 8.06
C GLU A 180 11.90 7.60 7.63
N GLY A 181 11.30 6.58 8.26
CA GLY A 181 11.55 5.18 7.95
C GLY A 181 12.94 4.70 8.40
N ALA A 182 13.34 3.54 7.90
CA ALA A 182 14.64 2.92 8.20
C ALA A 182 15.05 2.02 7.03
N GLU A 183 16.36 1.94 6.77
CA GLU A 183 16.89 1.19 5.63
C GLU A 183 16.70 -0.33 5.77
N ASP A 184 16.61 -0.83 7.01
CA ASP A 184 16.51 -2.26 7.37
C ASP A 184 15.13 -2.68 7.85
N ARG A 185 14.14 -1.78 7.85
CA ARG A 185 12.78 -2.07 8.30
C ARG A 185 11.83 -2.33 7.14
N LEU A 186 11.19 -3.50 7.16
CA LEU A 186 10.14 -3.85 6.21
C LEU A 186 8.86 -3.07 6.50
N VAL A 187 8.29 -2.49 5.45
CA VAL A 187 6.99 -1.83 5.48
C VAL A 187 6.00 -2.66 4.68
N GLN A 188 4.86 -2.98 5.29
CA GLN A 188 3.72 -3.66 4.66
C GLN A 188 2.58 -2.66 4.48
N THR A 189 2.16 -2.41 3.25
CA THR A 189 1.11 -1.43 2.93
C THR A 189 0.19 -1.93 1.83
N ARG A 190 -0.86 -1.16 1.54
CA ARG A 190 -1.71 -1.34 0.38
C ARG A 190 -1.61 -0.16 -0.56
N TYR A 191 -1.83 -0.43 -1.84
CA TYR A 191 -2.03 0.58 -2.86
C TYR A 191 -3.28 0.26 -3.66
N ASN A 192 -4.01 1.31 -4.05
CA ASN A 192 -5.00 1.24 -5.09
C ASN A 192 -4.40 1.79 -6.38
N VAL A 193 -4.61 1.09 -7.49
CA VAL A 193 -4.28 1.51 -8.85
C VAL A 193 -5.61 1.60 -9.61
N GLU A 194 -5.96 2.79 -10.09
CA GLU A 194 -7.17 3.00 -10.88
C GLU A 194 -6.88 2.89 -12.37
N MET A 195 -7.73 2.16 -13.05
CA MET A 195 -7.74 2.00 -14.50
C MET A 195 -9.09 2.45 -15.04
N ILE A 196 -9.07 3.30 -16.05
CA ILE A 196 -10.26 3.90 -16.64
C ILE A 196 -10.41 3.52 -18.11
N TYR A 197 -11.66 3.46 -18.52
CA TYR A 197 -12.10 3.37 -19.91
C TYR A 197 -13.08 4.52 -20.16
N ILE A 198 -12.78 5.35 -21.16
CA ILE A 198 -13.60 6.49 -21.54
C ILE A 198 -14.47 6.05 -22.73
N GLN A 199 -15.78 5.95 -22.50
CA GLN A 199 -16.77 5.55 -23.52
C GLN A 199 -17.17 6.70 -24.43
N ASP A 200 -17.27 7.91 -23.87
CA ASP A 200 -17.77 9.09 -24.55
C ASP A 200 -17.09 10.32 -23.94
N ARG A 201 -16.26 11.04 -24.72
CA ARG A 201 -15.54 12.22 -24.21
C ARG A 201 -16.42 13.45 -24.12
N ASP A 202 -17.41 13.59 -24.99
CA ASP A 202 -18.29 14.76 -25.04
C ASP A 202 -19.12 14.88 -23.74
N VAL A 203 -19.27 13.76 -23.01
CA VAL A 203 -19.92 13.70 -21.69
C VAL A 203 -18.95 13.88 -20.52
N VAL A 204 -17.65 13.64 -20.73
CA VAL A 204 -16.58 13.71 -19.71
C VAL A 204 -15.93 15.11 -19.64
N GLU A 205 -16.13 15.96 -20.63
CA GLU A 205 -15.59 17.33 -20.77
C GLU A 205 -15.85 18.29 -19.57
N ASN A 206 -16.64 17.92 -18.57
CA ASN A 206 -16.88 18.76 -17.40
C ASN A 206 -15.85 18.65 -16.26
N GLN A 207 -14.86 17.75 -16.33
CA GLN A 207 -13.81 17.69 -15.30
C GLN A 207 -12.44 17.29 -15.88
N ALA A 208 -11.56 18.27 -16.07
CA ALA A 208 -10.09 18.16 -16.18
C ALA A 208 -9.45 17.22 -17.24
N ASP A 209 -10.21 16.39 -17.96
CA ASP A 209 -9.70 15.41 -18.93
C ASP A 209 -9.39 16.01 -20.33
N SER A 210 -9.26 17.33 -20.43
CA SER A 210 -8.94 18.05 -21.69
C SER A 210 -7.52 17.76 -22.23
N GLY A 211 -6.70 16.99 -21.50
CA GLY A 211 -5.33 16.66 -21.86
C GLY A 211 -5.17 15.57 -22.93
N LEU A 212 -6.23 14.84 -23.30
CA LEU A 212 -6.17 13.90 -24.42
C LEU A 212 -6.41 14.60 -25.76
N ALA A 213 -5.69 15.70 -26.03
CA ALA A 213 -5.57 16.23 -27.39
C ALA A 213 -4.88 15.17 -28.25
N MET A 214 -5.66 14.49 -29.09
CA MET A 214 -5.15 13.46 -29.98
C MET A 214 -4.37 14.15 -31.09
N ASN A 215 -3.04 14.02 -31.10
CA ASN A 215 -2.24 14.48 -32.22
C ASN A 215 -2.32 13.49 -33.38
N CYS A 216 -2.39 13.98 -34.61
CA CYS A 216 -2.37 13.15 -35.80
C CYS A 216 -1.07 12.33 -35.81
N PRO A 217 -1.12 10.98 -35.93
CA PRO A 217 0.07 10.14 -35.95
C PRO A 217 0.94 10.35 -37.20
N ASN A 218 0.37 10.95 -38.26
CA ASN A 218 1.09 11.22 -39.50
C ASN A 218 1.83 12.57 -39.50
N CYS A 219 1.28 13.62 -38.88
CA CYS A 219 1.86 14.97 -38.95
C CYS A 219 1.99 15.71 -37.61
N GLY A 220 1.51 15.13 -36.51
CA GLY A 220 1.57 15.74 -35.17
C GLY A 220 0.56 16.86 -34.91
N ALA A 221 -0.28 17.23 -35.88
CA ALA A 221 -1.27 18.29 -35.71
C ALA A 221 -2.42 17.88 -34.77
N PRO A 222 -3.00 18.82 -33.99
CA PRO A 222 -4.10 18.52 -33.09
C PRO A 222 -5.34 18.09 -33.87
N LEU A 223 -5.98 16.98 -33.49
CA LEU A 223 -7.22 16.52 -34.10
C LEU A 223 -8.43 17.24 -33.47
N PRO A 224 -9.45 17.58 -34.28
CA PRO A 224 -10.60 18.38 -33.83
C PRO A 224 -11.58 17.62 -32.91
N GLY A 225 -11.34 16.34 -32.61
CA GLY A 225 -12.18 15.52 -31.72
C GLY A 225 -12.09 14.01 -32.00
N LEU A 226 -12.67 13.20 -31.11
CA LEU A 226 -12.83 11.75 -31.31
C LEU A 226 -13.88 11.50 -32.41
N GLY A 227 -13.49 10.79 -33.48
CA GLY A 227 -14.37 10.51 -34.63
C GLY A 227 -14.00 11.30 -35.89
N ALA A 228 -12.99 12.16 -35.84
CA ALA A 228 -12.37 12.69 -37.05
C ALA A 228 -11.84 11.52 -37.88
N LYS A 229 -12.44 11.27 -39.05
CA LYS A 229 -12.01 10.18 -39.97
C LYS A 229 -10.79 10.57 -40.81
N LYS A 230 -10.41 11.86 -40.78
CA LYS A 230 -9.27 12.44 -41.49
C LYS A 230 -8.69 13.59 -40.69
N CYS A 231 -7.37 13.76 -40.79
CA CYS A 231 -6.67 14.92 -40.25
C CYS A 231 -6.95 16.15 -41.11
N LEU A 232 -7.38 17.27 -40.51
CA LEU A 232 -7.62 18.53 -41.24
C LEU A 232 -6.35 19.17 -41.83
N TYR A 233 -5.17 18.75 -41.37
CA TYR A 233 -3.89 19.37 -41.75
C TYR A 233 -3.10 18.58 -42.79
N CYS A 234 -3.06 17.25 -42.70
CA CYS A 234 -2.32 16.40 -43.63
C CYS A 234 -3.20 15.41 -44.41
N ASP A 235 -4.52 15.49 -44.22
CA ASP A 235 -5.54 14.68 -44.90
C ASP A 235 -5.41 13.15 -44.71
N SER A 236 -4.52 12.73 -43.81
CA SER A 236 -4.29 11.33 -43.46
C SER A 236 -5.56 10.73 -42.85
N PRO A 237 -6.02 9.55 -43.32
CA PRO A 237 -7.15 8.87 -42.72
C PRO A 237 -6.81 8.51 -41.27
N ILE A 238 -7.60 9.04 -40.36
CA ILE A 238 -7.51 8.70 -38.95
C ILE A 238 -8.39 7.48 -38.76
N VAL A 239 -7.75 6.32 -38.75
CA VAL A 239 -8.33 5.13 -38.11
C VAL A 239 -8.59 5.55 -36.67
N GLU A 240 -9.79 5.35 -36.12
CA GLU A 240 -10.13 5.69 -34.73
C GLU A 240 -9.03 5.17 -33.78
N PHE A 241 -8.04 6.01 -33.48
CA PHE A 241 -6.89 5.60 -32.69
C PHE A 241 -7.34 5.63 -31.23
N SER A 242 -7.82 4.48 -30.74
CA SER A 242 -7.88 4.14 -29.33
C SER A 242 -8.80 4.99 -28.43
N ILE A 243 -10.10 4.95 -28.69
CA ILE A 243 -11.15 5.19 -27.65
C ILE A 243 -11.46 3.88 -26.90
N ARG A 244 -10.91 2.75 -27.37
CA ARG A 244 -11.20 1.39 -26.87
C ARG A 244 -10.05 0.75 -26.08
N ILE A 245 -9.25 1.54 -25.37
CA ILE A 245 -8.13 1.00 -24.59
C ILE A 245 -8.21 1.50 -23.15
N TRP A 246 -8.03 0.57 -22.22
CA TRP A 246 -7.91 0.84 -20.78
C TRP A 246 -6.60 1.57 -20.47
N ASN A 247 -6.69 2.65 -19.70
CA ASN A 247 -5.55 3.45 -19.26
C ASN A 247 -5.50 3.56 -17.74
N PHE A 248 -4.30 3.59 -17.16
CA PHE A 248 -4.11 3.79 -15.72
C PHE A 248 -4.07 5.28 -15.38
N SER A 249 -4.99 5.73 -14.54
CA SER A 249 -5.19 7.14 -14.20
C SER A 249 -4.64 7.53 -12.84
N ASP A 250 -4.56 6.60 -11.89
CA ASP A 250 -4.17 6.94 -10.54
C ASP A 250 -3.47 5.82 -9.77
N VAL A 251 -2.59 6.21 -8.84
CA VAL A 251 -1.93 5.36 -7.84
C VAL A 251 -2.01 6.03 -6.47
N VAL A 252 -2.59 5.33 -5.50
CA VAL A 252 -2.86 5.87 -4.15
C VAL A 252 -2.50 4.85 -3.08
N LYS A 253 -1.68 5.25 -2.10
CA LYS A 253 -1.41 4.46 -0.89
C LYS A 253 -2.64 4.45 0.03
N VAL A 254 -2.98 3.31 0.63
CA VAL A 254 -4.19 3.10 1.46
C VAL A 254 -3.83 2.49 2.80
#